data_AF-W0GXT3-F1
#
_entry.id   AF-W0GXT3-F1
#
_cell.length_a   1.000
_cell.length_b   1.000
_cell.length_c   1.000
_cell.angle_alpha   90.00
_cell.angle_beta   90.00
_cell.angle_gamma   90.00
#
_symmetry.space_group_name_H-M   'P 1'
#
loop_
_entity.id
_entity.type
_entity.pdbx_description
1 polymer ?
#
loop_
_entity_poly.entity_id
_entity_poly.type
_entity_poly.pdbx_seq_one_letter_code
_entity_poly.pdbx_strand_id
1 'polypeptide(L)'
;MGIGVTGWLMATLWPKPDRVAAGAPLSANQPETLAPFPEVPVTVLVIGVDADRLGAASNQAAPKGPPNADALLLLRIAAQEPLQVLQIPTELGVQLPGEENPGRLAQLWRRGGVSLLSDAIRDIVGLQQGDPKRYVVMPRAALRRLVDGLGEVEVVLSDSYKRQDKTQNYTVMLQAGRQRLNGAQAEQLVRHLPDPKAVPQRRQRQNILVEGLIEKVQAPSGIEVIPGLVNQLNTEVETNLSRSEQLSLAAAIIASPEPVRISRLPLAERAGEQTLRQIDAGVSLPLWPQR
;
A
#
# COMPACT_ATOMS: atom_id res chain seq x y z
N MET A 1 45.09 -5.11 -4.91
CA MET A 1 44.82 -3.65 -4.86
C MET A 1 43.71 -3.35 -5.84
N GLY A 2 42.65 -2.66 -5.42
CA GLY A 2 41.51 -2.31 -6.27
C GLY A 2 40.29 -1.92 -5.43
N ILE A 3 40.43 -0.85 -4.65
CA ILE A 3 39.38 -0.29 -3.79
C ILE A 3 38.55 0.70 -4.62
N GLY A 4 37.23 0.46 -4.66
CA GLY A 4 36.21 1.44 -4.30
C GLY A 4 36.03 2.67 -5.20
N VAL A 5 35.07 2.59 -6.13
CA VAL A 5 34.32 3.76 -6.63
C VAL A 5 32.87 3.34 -6.92
N THR A 6 32.06 3.08 -5.88
CA THR A 6 30.60 2.90 -6.06
C THR A 6 29.75 3.64 -5.04
N GLY A 7 30.35 4.25 -4.01
CA GLY A 7 29.59 4.93 -2.95
C GLY A 7 29.22 6.41 -3.21
N TRP A 8 29.84 7.07 -4.19
CA TRP A 8 29.78 8.55 -4.26
C TRP A 8 28.59 9.12 -5.06
N LEU A 9 27.96 8.32 -5.92
CA LEU A 9 26.84 8.81 -6.76
C LEU A 9 25.46 8.72 -6.10
N MET A 10 25.35 8.15 -4.89
CA MET A 10 24.07 8.08 -4.14
C MET A 10 23.87 9.26 -3.18
N ALA A 11 24.87 10.12 -2.96
CA ALA A 11 24.80 11.26 -2.05
C ALA A 11 24.32 12.56 -2.71
N THR A 12 24.01 12.55 -4.01
CA THR A 12 23.61 13.76 -4.77
C THR A 12 22.10 13.96 -4.86
N LEU A 13 21.31 13.07 -4.26
CA LEU A 13 19.84 13.12 -4.26
C LEU A 13 19.24 13.32 -2.85
N TRP A 14 20.08 13.67 -1.86
CA TRP A 14 19.64 13.86 -0.49
C TRP A 14 20.40 15.01 0.17
N PRO A 15 19.74 15.87 0.97
CA PRO A 15 20.44 16.94 1.64
C PRO A 15 21.33 16.31 2.71
N LYS A 16 22.52 16.87 2.91
CA LYS A 16 23.28 16.59 4.14
C LYS A 16 22.35 16.94 5.30
N PRO A 17 22.09 16.02 6.25
CA PRO A 17 21.18 16.31 7.35
C PRO A 17 21.74 17.50 8.12
N ASP A 18 21.05 18.64 8.04
CA ASP A 18 21.22 19.66 9.05
C ASP A 18 20.89 18.99 10.39
N ARG A 19 21.75 19.23 11.38
CA ARG A 19 21.63 18.66 12.71
C ARG A 19 20.35 19.22 13.35
N VAL A 20 19.20 18.61 13.05
CA VAL A 20 18.00 18.71 13.87
C VAL A 20 18.45 18.34 15.28
N ALA A 21 18.29 19.26 16.22
CA ALA A 21 18.73 19.09 17.59
C ALA A 21 18.21 17.75 18.12
N ALA A 22 19.11 16.80 18.33
CA ALA A 22 18.78 15.49 18.88
C ALA A 22 18.15 15.70 20.26
N GLY A 23 16.82 15.64 20.35
CA GLY A 23 16.08 15.87 21.59
C GLY A 23 14.87 16.81 21.51
N ALA A 24 14.57 17.43 20.36
CA ALA A 24 13.29 18.14 20.22
C ALA A 24 12.13 17.13 20.28
N PRO A 25 11.08 17.37 21.08
CA PRO A 25 9.91 16.49 21.11
C PRO A 25 9.24 16.47 19.73
N LEU A 26 8.90 15.26 19.25
CA LEU A 26 8.12 15.10 18.02
C LEU A 26 6.78 15.82 18.20
N SER A 27 6.44 16.70 17.27
CA SER A 27 5.21 17.49 17.32
C SER A 27 4.47 17.43 15.99
N ALA A 28 3.14 17.37 16.08
CA ALA A 28 2.28 17.41 14.90
C ALA A 28 2.47 18.65 14.04
N ASN A 29 2.91 19.75 14.65
CA ASN A 29 3.12 21.01 13.96
C ASN A 29 4.54 21.16 13.38
N GLN A 30 5.43 20.19 13.61
CA GLN A 30 6.83 20.20 13.15
C GLN A 30 7.26 18.80 12.67
N PRO A 31 6.62 18.23 11.64
CA PRO A 31 6.94 16.89 11.13
C PRO A 31 8.39 16.71 10.67
N GLU A 32 9.07 17.78 10.27
CA GLU A 32 10.50 17.80 9.93
C GLU A 32 11.42 17.38 11.10
N THR A 33 10.92 17.43 12.34
CA THR A 33 11.64 16.91 13.51
C THR A 33 11.81 15.39 13.48
N LEU A 34 10.93 14.67 12.75
CA LEU A 34 11.01 13.23 12.56
C LEU A 34 12.16 12.85 11.60
N ALA A 35 12.19 13.51 10.44
CA ALA A 35 13.23 13.38 9.41
C ALA A 35 13.08 14.48 8.35
N PRO A 36 14.15 14.84 7.61
CA PRO A 36 14.06 15.72 6.45
C PRO A 36 13.09 15.15 5.40
N PHE A 37 12.33 16.00 4.73
CA PHE A 37 11.45 15.60 3.62
C PHE A 37 12.25 15.12 2.40
N PRO A 38 11.64 14.32 1.51
CA PRO A 38 12.26 13.98 0.24
C PRO A 38 12.41 15.24 -0.64
N GLU A 39 13.56 15.38 -1.31
CA GLU A 39 13.83 16.54 -2.20
C GLU A 39 12.95 16.55 -3.45
N VAL A 40 12.55 15.36 -3.90
CA VAL A 40 11.73 15.16 -5.10
C VAL A 40 10.54 14.25 -4.77
N PRO A 41 9.41 14.35 -5.49
CA PRO A 41 8.30 13.43 -5.33
C PRO A 41 8.76 11.96 -5.45
N VAL A 42 8.39 11.14 -4.48
CA VAL A 42 8.72 9.71 -4.44
C VAL A 42 7.47 8.90 -4.73
N THR A 43 7.55 8.00 -5.70
CA THR A 43 6.51 7.00 -5.96
C THR A 43 6.86 5.68 -5.28
N VAL A 44 5.96 5.18 -4.44
CA VAL A 44 6.09 3.92 -3.71
C VAL A 44 4.98 2.96 -4.14
N LEU A 45 5.36 1.76 -4.58
CA LEU A 45 4.44 0.64 -4.81
C LEU A 45 4.19 -0.11 -3.50
N VAL A 46 2.94 -0.10 -3.02
CA VAL A 46 2.52 -0.89 -1.87
C VAL A 46 1.78 -2.14 -2.35
N ILE A 47 2.28 -3.31 -1.93
CA ILE A 47 1.76 -4.62 -2.29
C ILE A 47 1.27 -5.30 -1.02
N GLY A 48 -0.04 -5.40 -0.83
CA GLY A 48 -0.64 -6.24 0.21
C GLY A 48 -0.71 -7.68 -0.26
N VAL A 49 -0.15 -8.62 0.51
CA VAL A 49 -0.13 -10.05 0.16
C VAL A 49 -1.13 -10.83 1.00
N ASP A 50 -1.89 -11.73 0.38
CA ASP A 50 -2.79 -12.67 1.06
C ASP A 50 -1.99 -13.81 1.71
N ALA A 51 -1.15 -13.46 2.68
CA ALA A 51 -0.38 -14.38 3.50
C ALA A 51 -0.23 -13.78 4.89
N ASP A 52 -0.20 -14.64 5.91
CA ASP A 52 0.04 -14.16 7.27
C ASP A 52 1.45 -13.57 7.43
N ARG A 53 2.43 -14.19 6.76
CA ARG A 53 3.84 -13.79 6.72
C ARG A 53 4.39 -13.94 5.31
N LEU A 54 5.43 -13.18 4.97
CA LEU A 54 6.14 -13.34 3.71
C LEU A 54 6.77 -14.74 3.61
N GLY A 55 6.83 -15.29 2.40
CA GLY A 55 7.34 -16.64 2.14
C GLY A 55 6.43 -17.79 2.59
N ALA A 56 5.25 -17.52 3.16
CA ALA A 56 4.30 -18.59 3.51
C ALA A 56 3.83 -19.34 2.27
N ALA A 57 3.83 -20.67 2.31
CA ALA A 57 3.41 -21.52 1.18
C ALA A 57 1.89 -21.45 0.90
N SER A 58 1.10 -20.97 1.86
CA SER A 58 -0.36 -20.96 1.81
C SER A 58 -0.90 -19.66 2.38
N ASN A 59 -1.97 -19.14 1.76
CA ASN A 59 -2.67 -17.96 2.22
C ASN A 59 -3.40 -18.17 3.55
N GLN A 60 -3.78 -19.41 3.88
CA GLN A 60 -4.69 -19.71 5.00
C GLN A 60 -5.95 -18.83 4.91
N ALA A 61 -6.45 -18.66 3.68
CA ALA A 61 -7.69 -17.96 3.33
C ALA A 61 -8.63 -18.94 2.61
N ALA A 62 -9.91 -18.62 2.45
CA ALA A 62 -10.88 -19.48 1.77
C ALA A 62 -11.19 -18.89 0.38
N PRO A 63 -10.90 -19.61 -0.73
CA PRO A 63 -10.32 -20.96 -0.79
C PRO A 63 -8.83 -20.96 -0.43
N LYS A 64 -8.38 -22.07 0.17
CA LYS A 64 -6.98 -22.26 0.56
C LYS A 64 -6.14 -22.45 -0.70
N GLY A 65 -5.04 -21.70 -0.79
CA GLY A 65 -4.16 -21.76 -1.94
C GLY A 65 -2.87 -20.99 -1.72
N PRO A 66 -2.02 -20.87 -2.74
CA PRO A 66 -0.81 -20.08 -2.64
C PRO A 66 -1.14 -18.58 -2.55
N PRO A 67 -0.38 -17.79 -1.78
CA PRO A 67 -0.62 -16.35 -1.62
C PRO A 67 -0.58 -15.58 -2.95
N ASN A 68 -1.44 -14.58 -3.11
CA ASN A 68 -1.38 -13.63 -4.22
C ASN A 68 -1.29 -12.21 -3.68
N ALA A 69 -1.08 -11.22 -4.55
CA ALA A 69 -1.34 -9.83 -4.17
C ALA A 69 -2.85 -9.60 -4.04
N ASP A 70 -3.26 -8.97 -2.94
CA ASP A 70 -4.67 -8.71 -2.62
C ASP A 70 -5.01 -7.23 -2.49
N ALA A 71 -3.97 -6.37 -2.42
CA ALA A 71 -4.06 -4.92 -2.57
C ALA A 71 -2.83 -4.43 -3.35
N LEU A 72 -3.05 -3.50 -4.28
CA LEU A 72 -1.99 -2.85 -5.07
C LEU A 72 -2.26 -1.35 -5.06
N LEU A 73 -1.33 -0.57 -4.53
CA LEU A 73 -1.43 0.89 -4.44
C LEU A 73 -0.14 1.53 -4.96
N LEU A 74 -0.25 2.62 -5.71
CA LEU A 74 0.87 3.54 -5.92
C LEU A 74 0.63 4.78 -5.07
N LEU A 75 1.60 5.12 -4.24
CA LEU A 75 1.60 6.33 -3.43
C LEU A 75 2.60 7.30 -4.05
N ARG A 76 2.18 8.55 -4.28
CA ARG A 76 3.08 9.64 -4.66
C ARG A 76 3.13 10.61 -3.50
N ILE A 77 4.32 10.69 -2.91
CA ILE A 77 4.59 11.43 -1.69
C ILE A 77 5.55 12.56 -2.06
N ALA A 78 5.16 13.79 -1.79
CA ALA A 78 5.99 14.97 -1.98
C ALA A 78 5.80 15.90 -0.79
N ALA A 79 6.80 16.72 -0.49
CA ALA A 79 6.68 17.73 0.54
C ALA A 79 5.64 18.77 0.12
N GLN A 80 4.71 19.12 1.03
CA GLN A 80 3.76 20.22 0.86
C GLN A 80 2.75 20.05 -0.32
N GLU A 81 2.70 18.89 -0.94
CA GLU A 81 1.67 18.52 -1.91
C GLU A 81 0.73 17.47 -1.30
N PRO A 82 -0.57 17.46 -1.64
CA PRO A 82 -1.49 16.44 -1.15
C PRO A 82 -1.00 15.03 -1.52
N LEU A 83 -1.03 14.10 -0.56
CA LEU A 83 -0.74 12.70 -0.83
C LEU A 83 -1.65 12.19 -1.94
N GLN A 84 -1.06 11.57 -2.97
CA GLN A 84 -1.81 10.96 -4.06
C GLN A 84 -1.71 9.44 -3.95
N VAL A 85 -2.86 8.78 -4.01
CA VAL A 85 -2.96 7.31 -3.96
C VAL A 85 -3.69 6.85 -5.21
N LEU A 86 -3.06 6.00 -6.00
CA LEU A 86 -3.73 5.25 -7.06
C LEU A 86 -3.96 3.82 -6.61
N GLN A 87 -5.22 3.42 -6.51
CA GLN A 87 -5.57 2.03 -6.26
C GLN A 87 -5.68 1.26 -7.57
N ILE A 88 -4.87 0.20 -7.70
CA ILE A 88 -4.79 -0.62 -8.91
C ILE A 88 -5.65 -1.87 -8.73
N PRO A 89 -6.62 -2.15 -9.63
CA PRO A 89 -7.46 -3.34 -9.51
C PRO A 89 -6.67 -4.63 -9.70
N THR A 90 -6.73 -5.50 -8.68
CA THR A 90 -6.02 -6.78 -8.65
C THR A 90 -6.57 -7.80 -9.66
N GLU A 91 -7.80 -7.60 -10.13
CA GLU A 91 -8.46 -8.42 -11.13
C GLU A 91 -8.22 -7.96 -12.58
N LEU A 92 -7.34 -6.97 -12.82
CA LEU A 92 -6.97 -6.60 -14.19
C LEU A 92 -6.43 -7.82 -14.95
N GLY A 93 -6.94 -8.03 -16.16
CA GLY A 93 -6.46 -9.05 -17.08
C GLY A 93 -5.13 -8.63 -17.68
N VAL A 94 -4.10 -9.43 -17.45
CA VAL A 94 -2.75 -9.20 -17.98
C VAL A 94 -2.32 -10.42 -18.79
N GLN A 95 -1.76 -10.16 -19.97
CA GLN A 95 -1.25 -11.20 -20.85
C GLN A 95 0.27 -11.26 -20.72
N LEU A 96 0.80 -12.37 -20.24
CA LEU A 96 2.25 -12.58 -20.23
C LEU A 96 2.71 -13.18 -21.58
N PRO A 97 3.92 -12.84 -22.05
CA PRO A 97 4.52 -13.48 -23.20
C PRO A 97 4.61 -15.00 -23.01
N GLY A 98 4.17 -15.76 -24.02
CA GLY A 98 4.20 -17.23 -24.00
C GLY A 98 3.01 -17.90 -23.29
N GLU A 99 2.05 -17.14 -22.74
CA GLU A 99 0.80 -17.70 -22.22
C GLU A 99 -0.33 -17.60 -23.24
N GLU A 100 -1.17 -18.63 -23.32
CA GLU A 100 -2.31 -18.64 -24.25
C GLU A 100 -3.48 -17.77 -23.78
N ASN A 101 -3.64 -17.60 -22.46
CA ASN A 101 -4.78 -16.92 -21.85
C ASN A 101 -4.32 -15.85 -20.86
N PRO A 102 -5.07 -14.74 -20.71
CA PRO A 102 -4.76 -13.70 -19.75
C PRO A 102 -5.00 -14.18 -18.31
N GLY A 103 -4.10 -13.79 -17.41
CA GLY A 103 -4.20 -14.01 -15.97
C GLY A 103 -4.66 -12.76 -15.22
N ARG A 104 -4.94 -12.89 -13.91
CA ARG A 104 -5.17 -11.73 -13.03
C ARG A 104 -3.84 -11.09 -12.67
N LEU A 105 -3.78 -9.76 -12.65
CA LEU A 105 -2.62 -9.00 -12.19
C LEU A 105 -2.12 -9.49 -10.82
N ALA A 106 -3.03 -9.76 -9.88
CA ALA A 106 -2.71 -10.32 -8.57
C ALA A 106 -1.84 -11.60 -8.59
N GLN A 107 -2.01 -12.45 -9.60
CA GLN A 107 -1.31 -13.73 -9.70
C GLN A 107 0.15 -13.57 -10.10
N LEU A 108 0.53 -12.42 -10.66
CA LEU A 108 1.92 -12.13 -11.01
C LEU A 108 2.84 -12.14 -9.80
N TRP A 109 2.31 -11.82 -8.60
CA TRP A 109 3.03 -11.96 -7.33
C TRP A 109 3.70 -13.32 -7.19
N ARG A 110 2.98 -14.41 -7.49
CA ARG A 110 3.49 -15.78 -7.36
C ARG A 110 4.53 -16.14 -8.39
N ARG A 111 4.53 -15.46 -9.53
CA ARG A 111 5.35 -15.80 -10.68
C ARG A 111 6.68 -15.07 -10.65
N GLY A 112 6.67 -13.78 -10.26
CA GLY A 112 7.87 -12.95 -10.28
C GLY A 112 7.93 -11.89 -9.20
N GLY A 113 7.12 -12.02 -8.14
CA GLY A 113 7.17 -11.15 -6.97
C GLY A 113 7.01 -9.68 -7.32
N VAL A 114 7.84 -8.85 -6.69
CA VAL A 114 7.86 -7.40 -6.87
C VAL A 114 8.22 -7.03 -8.30
N SER A 115 9.24 -7.65 -8.90
CA SER A 115 9.74 -7.28 -10.23
C SER A 115 8.65 -7.39 -11.30
N LEU A 116 8.01 -8.55 -11.40
CA LEU A 116 7.00 -8.78 -12.43
C LEU A 116 5.72 -7.96 -12.20
N LEU A 117 5.31 -7.76 -10.95
CA LEU A 117 4.18 -6.87 -10.64
C LEU A 117 4.49 -5.42 -10.96
N SER A 118 5.69 -4.95 -10.59
CA SER A 118 6.11 -3.57 -10.81
C SER A 118 6.19 -3.25 -12.31
N ASP A 119 6.73 -4.17 -13.11
CA ASP A 119 6.78 -4.03 -14.58
C ASP A 119 5.38 -3.97 -15.18
N ALA A 120 4.49 -4.90 -14.80
CA ALA A 120 3.12 -4.90 -15.30
C ALA A 120 2.35 -3.62 -14.91
N ILE A 121 2.52 -3.15 -13.68
CA ILE A 121 1.89 -1.92 -13.19
C ILE A 121 2.44 -0.69 -13.92
N ARG A 122 3.75 -0.62 -14.13
CA ARG A 122 4.39 0.45 -14.91
C ARG A 122 3.77 0.54 -16.29
N ASP A 123 3.65 -0.60 -16.97
CA ASP A 123 3.13 -0.65 -18.34
C ASP A 123 1.63 -0.30 -18.39
N ILE A 124 0.83 -0.78 -17.42
CA ILE A 124 -0.60 -0.43 -17.30
C ILE A 124 -0.80 1.06 -17.08
N VAL A 125 -0.03 1.67 -16.17
CA VAL A 125 -0.22 3.07 -15.75
C VAL A 125 0.51 4.04 -16.67
N GLY A 126 1.46 3.58 -17.46
CA GLY A 126 2.31 4.42 -18.32
C GLY A 126 3.38 5.17 -17.53
N LEU A 127 3.98 4.52 -16.52
CA LEU A 127 5.11 5.08 -15.77
C LEU A 127 6.42 4.99 -16.59
N GLN A 128 7.40 5.82 -16.23
CA GLN A 128 8.71 5.82 -16.89
C GLN A 128 9.49 4.52 -16.61
N GLN A 129 10.43 4.20 -17.49
CA GLN A 129 11.30 3.05 -17.29
C GLN A 129 12.08 3.17 -15.97
N GLY A 130 12.04 2.11 -15.16
CA GLY A 130 12.66 2.06 -13.84
C GLY A 130 11.77 2.55 -12.70
N ASP A 131 10.59 3.10 -12.97
CA ASP A 131 9.58 3.40 -11.95
C ASP A 131 8.56 2.26 -11.80
N PRO A 132 7.94 2.11 -10.61
CA PRO A 132 8.28 2.76 -9.35
C PRO A 132 9.58 2.20 -8.73
N LYS A 133 10.50 3.09 -8.32
CA LYS A 133 11.81 2.71 -7.74
C LYS A 133 11.74 2.22 -6.30
N ARG A 134 10.64 2.47 -5.59
CA ARG A 134 10.46 2.12 -4.18
C ARG A 134 9.23 1.26 -4.01
N TYR A 135 9.31 0.30 -3.11
CA TYR A 135 8.20 -0.59 -2.84
C TYR A 135 8.14 -1.01 -1.37
N VAL A 136 6.95 -1.42 -0.93
CA VAL A 136 6.70 -2.09 0.34
C VAL A 136 5.78 -3.27 0.10
N VAL A 137 6.21 -4.47 0.46
CA VAL A 137 5.38 -5.67 0.49
C VAL A 137 4.93 -5.91 1.92
N MET A 138 3.62 -5.96 2.13
CA MET A 138 2.99 -6.06 3.43
C MET A 138 2.18 -7.36 3.54
N PRO A 139 2.59 -8.31 4.40
CA PRO A 139 1.74 -9.44 4.77
C PRO A 139 0.66 -9.02 5.78
N ARG A 140 -0.30 -9.90 6.07
CA ARG A 140 -1.41 -9.63 6.99
C ARG A 140 -0.95 -9.34 8.42
N ALA A 141 0.09 -10.00 8.92
CA ALA A 141 0.65 -9.70 10.24
C ALA A 141 1.16 -8.26 10.35
N ALA A 142 1.85 -7.77 9.32
CA ALA A 142 2.37 -6.40 9.29
C ALA A 142 1.22 -5.38 9.26
N LEU A 143 0.13 -5.65 8.53
CA LEU A 143 -1.07 -4.80 8.57
C LEU A 143 -1.67 -4.74 9.98
N ARG A 144 -1.83 -5.89 10.64
CA ARG A 144 -2.35 -5.93 12.02
C ARG A 144 -1.47 -5.09 12.95
N ARG A 145 -0.15 -5.27 12.88
CA ARG A 145 0.82 -4.54 13.70
C ARG A 145 0.83 -3.04 13.42
N LEU A 146 0.70 -2.63 12.15
CA LEU A 146 0.59 -1.22 11.78
C LEU A 146 -0.61 -0.57 12.48
N VAL A 147 -1.79 -1.19 12.39
CA VAL A 147 -3.02 -0.66 12.99
C VAL A 147 -2.95 -0.67 14.52
N ASP A 148 -2.50 -1.78 15.12
CA ASP A 148 -2.38 -1.90 16.58
C ASP A 148 -1.35 -0.92 17.13
N GLY A 149 -0.21 -0.76 16.45
CA GLY A 149 0.86 0.16 16.85
C GLY A 149 0.49 1.63 16.71
N LEU A 150 -0.45 1.97 15.83
CA LEU A 150 -1.05 3.32 15.77
C LEU A 150 -2.08 3.55 16.88
N GLY A 151 -2.58 2.51 17.56
CA GLY A 151 -3.59 2.64 18.60
C GLY A 151 -5.00 2.79 18.02
N GLU A 152 -5.38 1.80 17.20
CA GLU A 152 -6.64 1.68 16.46
C GLU A 152 -6.84 2.75 15.36
N VAL A 153 -7.65 2.39 14.37
CA VAL A 153 -7.98 3.26 13.24
C VAL A 153 -9.48 3.50 13.20
N GLU A 154 -9.90 4.76 13.16
CA GLU A 154 -11.29 5.12 12.97
C GLU A 154 -11.69 4.94 11.50
N VAL A 155 -12.86 4.36 11.27
CA VAL A 155 -13.46 4.22 9.95
C VAL A 155 -14.96 4.49 10.01
N VAL A 156 -15.55 4.89 8.89
CA VAL A 156 -17.01 5.00 8.73
C VAL A 156 -17.46 3.98 7.68
N LEU A 157 -18.22 2.96 8.11
CA LEU A 157 -18.72 1.92 7.21
C LEU A 157 -20.18 2.18 6.81
N SER A 158 -20.48 2.06 5.51
CA SER A 158 -21.86 2.15 5.02
C SER A 158 -22.70 0.92 5.39
N ASP A 159 -22.06 -0.25 5.51
CA ASP A 159 -22.70 -1.54 5.70
C ASP A 159 -22.09 -2.31 6.89
N SER A 160 -22.88 -3.24 7.44
CA SER A 160 -22.39 -4.22 8.40
C SER A 160 -21.84 -5.45 7.69
N TYR A 161 -20.70 -5.96 8.14
CA TYR A 161 -20.06 -7.14 7.55
C TYR A 161 -20.07 -8.28 8.54
N LYS A 162 -20.70 -9.39 8.16
CA LYS A 162 -20.76 -10.62 8.97
C LYS A 162 -20.34 -11.81 8.13
N ARG A 163 -19.38 -12.59 8.63
CA ARG A 163 -18.97 -13.87 8.05
C ARG A 163 -18.41 -14.76 9.14
N GLN A 164 -18.75 -16.03 9.10
CA GLN A 164 -18.10 -17.03 9.94
C GLN A 164 -17.60 -18.15 9.02
N ASP A 165 -16.30 -18.37 9.04
CA ASP A 165 -15.64 -19.46 8.36
C ASP A 165 -14.97 -20.36 9.40
N LYS A 166 -15.66 -21.46 9.70
CA LYS A 166 -15.21 -22.45 10.70
C LYS A 166 -13.95 -23.18 10.24
N THR A 167 -13.72 -23.30 8.94
CA THR A 167 -12.56 -24.05 8.41
C THR A 167 -11.24 -23.33 8.67
N GLN A 168 -11.29 -22.02 8.90
CA GLN A 168 -10.11 -21.17 9.07
C GLN A 168 -10.10 -20.38 10.37
N ASN A 169 -11.05 -20.68 11.27
CA ASN A 169 -11.29 -19.91 12.48
C ASN A 169 -11.37 -18.40 12.20
N TYR A 170 -12.02 -18.04 11.09
CA TYR A 170 -12.10 -16.66 10.60
C TYR A 170 -13.52 -16.13 10.80
N THR A 171 -13.65 -15.07 11.60
CA THR A 171 -14.94 -14.43 11.86
C THR A 171 -14.81 -12.94 11.55
N VAL A 172 -15.78 -12.41 10.82
CA VAL A 172 -15.96 -10.97 10.56
C VAL A 172 -17.23 -10.54 11.28
N MET A 173 -17.12 -9.51 12.12
CA MET A 173 -18.25 -8.91 12.82
C MET A 173 -18.03 -7.40 12.92
N LEU A 174 -18.27 -6.70 11.81
CA LEU A 174 -18.14 -5.24 11.72
C LEU A 174 -19.53 -4.62 11.56
N GLN A 175 -19.80 -3.52 12.26
CA GLN A 175 -21.07 -2.82 12.16
C GLN A 175 -21.00 -1.65 11.19
N ALA A 176 -22.14 -1.23 10.66
CA ALA A 176 -22.26 0.04 9.95
C ALA A 176 -22.07 1.22 10.92
N GLY A 177 -21.69 2.38 10.38
CA GLY A 177 -21.41 3.60 11.13
C GLY A 177 -19.94 3.79 11.48
N ARG A 178 -19.68 4.76 12.37
CA ARG A 178 -18.34 5.08 12.87
C ARG A 178 -17.89 4.05 13.88
N GLN A 179 -16.71 3.49 13.70
CA GLN A 179 -16.09 2.57 14.65
C GLN A 179 -14.57 2.63 14.59
N ARG A 180 -13.93 2.18 15.67
CA ARG A 180 -12.48 2.02 15.75
C ARG A 180 -12.12 0.56 15.53
N LEU A 181 -11.19 0.31 14.62
CA LEU A 181 -10.73 -1.02 14.28
C LEU A 181 -9.33 -1.23 14.86
N ASN A 182 -9.17 -2.31 15.61
CA ASN A 182 -7.85 -2.89 15.87
C ASN A 182 -7.33 -3.65 14.65
N GLY A 183 -6.10 -4.14 14.71
CA GLY A 183 -5.43 -4.82 13.61
C GLY A 183 -6.21 -6.02 13.07
N ALA A 184 -6.75 -6.86 13.96
CA ALA A 184 -7.55 -8.01 13.55
C ALA A 184 -8.83 -7.60 12.80
N GLN A 185 -9.52 -6.56 13.29
CA GLN A 185 -10.72 -6.03 12.63
C GLN A 185 -10.41 -5.32 11.31
N ALA A 186 -9.29 -4.59 11.23
CA ALA A 186 -8.83 -3.97 10.00
C ALA A 186 -8.49 -5.01 8.93
N GLU A 187 -7.80 -6.10 9.29
CA GLU A 187 -7.59 -7.23 8.40
C GLU A 187 -8.92 -7.83 7.93
N GLN A 188 -9.87 -8.07 8.84
CA GLN A 188 -11.20 -8.60 8.50
C GLN A 188 -11.93 -7.72 7.49
N LEU A 189 -11.86 -6.39 7.65
CA LEU A 189 -12.47 -5.42 6.74
C LEU A 189 -11.92 -5.58 5.33
N VAL A 190 -10.59 -5.54 5.18
CA VAL A 190 -9.96 -5.53 3.84
C VAL A 190 -9.92 -6.90 3.16
N ARG A 191 -10.05 -7.99 3.93
CA ARG A 191 -10.13 -9.36 3.39
C ARG A 191 -11.54 -9.81 3.05
N HIS A 192 -12.57 -9.15 3.59
CA HIS A 192 -13.95 -9.57 3.38
C HIS A 192 -14.26 -9.64 1.87
N LEU A 193 -14.53 -10.85 1.37
CA LEU A 193 -14.86 -11.12 -0.03
C LEU A 193 -15.95 -12.20 -0.07
N PRO A 194 -17.24 -11.82 -0.04
CA PRO A 194 -18.33 -12.79 0.02
C PRO A 194 -18.46 -13.62 -1.26
N ASP A 195 -18.08 -13.06 -2.42
CA ASP A 195 -18.13 -13.70 -3.74
C ASP A 195 -16.95 -13.22 -4.61
N PRO A 196 -16.42 -14.04 -5.55
CA PRO A 196 -15.33 -13.63 -6.44
C PRO A 196 -15.61 -12.39 -7.30
N LYS A 197 -16.86 -11.96 -7.50
CA LYS A 197 -17.20 -10.71 -8.21
C LYS A 197 -17.19 -9.48 -7.31
N ALA A 198 -17.12 -9.65 -5.99
CA ALA A 198 -17.17 -8.57 -5.00
C ALA A 198 -15.82 -7.86 -4.77
N VAL A 199 -14.86 -8.04 -5.68
CA VAL A 199 -13.54 -7.39 -5.65
C VAL A 199 -13.64 -5.85 -5.65
N PRO A 200 -14.55 -5.21 -6.41
CA PRO A 200 -14.74 -3.75 -6.33
C PRO A 200 -15.13 -3.26 -4.94
N GLN A 201 -16.02 -3.98 -4.25
CA GLN A 201 -16.44 -3.65 -2.89
C GLN A 201 -15.29 -3.89 -1.90
N ARG A 202 -14.46 -4.92 -2.11
CA ARG A 202 -13.24 -5.14 -1.33
C ARG A 202 -12.26 -3.98 -1.48
N ARG A 203 -12.06 -3.49 -2.71
CA ARG A 203 -11.25 -2.30 -2.98
C ARG A 203 -11.80 -1.06 -2.30
N GLN A 204 -13.11 -0.86 -2.29
CA GLN A 204 -13.72 0.25 -1.55
C GLN A 204 -13.41 0.17 -0.05
N ARG A 205 -13.52 -1.01 0.56
CA ARG A 205 -13.13 -1.22 1.97
C ARG A 205 -11.64 -0.97 2.24
N GLN A 206 -10.78 -1.35 1.29
CA GLN A 206 -9.34 -1.03 1.36
C GLN A 206 -9.11 0.49 1.34
N ASN A 207 -9.82 1.24 0.51
CA ASN A 207 -9.71 2.71 0.49
C ASN A 207 -10.17 3.32 1.81
N ILE A 208 -11.28 2.86 2.37
CA ILE A 208 -11.76 3.31 3.70
C ILE A 208 -10.68 3.12 4.77
N LEU A 209 -9.99 1.96 4.77
CA LEU A 209 -8.91 1.73 5.72
C LEU A 209 -7.69 2.62 5.44
N VAL A 210 -7.34 2.84 4.16
CA VAL A 210 -6.23 3.73 3.77
C VAL A 210 -6.48 5.16 4.24
N GLU A 211 -7.70 5.68 4.05
CA GLU A 211 -8.12 7.01 4.54
C GLU A 211 -7.95 7.10 6.06
N GLY A 212 -8.53 6.16 6.82
CA GLY A 212 -8.40 6.17 8.28
C GLY A 212 -6.96 6.00 8.77
N LEU A 213 -6.13 5.22 8.07
CA LEU A 213 -4.70 5.09 8.39
C LEU A 213 -3.95 6.40 8.20
N ILE A 214 -4.23 7.12 7.11
CA ILE A 214 -3.60 8.42 6.85
C ILE A 214 -4.00 9.43 7.91
N GLU A 215 -5.30 9.56 8.20
CA GLU A 215 -5.80 10.44 9.27
C GLU A 215 -5.13 10.11 10.61
N LYS A 216 -4.99 8.81 10.91
CA LYS A 216 -4.36 8.37 12.16
C LYS A 216 -2.87 8.67 12.21
N VAL A 217 -2.15 8.57 11.09
CA VAL A 217 -0.73 8.91 10.96
C VAL A 217 -0.50 10.42 11.11
N GLN A 218 -1.42 11.24 10.60
CA GLN A 218 -1.37 12.70 10.70
C GLN A 218 -1.78 13.22 12.09
N ALA A 219 -2.50 12.43 12.88
CA ALA A 219 -2.88 12.80 14.23
C ALA A 219 -1.69 12.83 15.21
N PRO A 220 -1.67 13.71 16.23
CA PRO A 220 -0.58 13.80 17.20
C PRO A 220 -0.19 12.46 17.84
N SER A 221 -1.19 11.64 18.22
CA SER A 221 -0.95 10.32 18.80
C SER A 221 -0.26 9.34 17.84
N GLY A 222 -0.48 9.48 16.52
CA GLY A 222 0.16 8.64 15.52
C GLY A 222 1.62 9.02 15.32
N ILE A 223 1.90 10.33 15.27
CA ILE A 223 3.23 10.88 15.03
C ILE A 223 4.23 10.44 16.10
N GLU A 224 3.83 10.46 17.37
CA GLU A 224 4.66 10.04 18.50
C GLU A 224 5.16 8.60 18.38
N VAL A 225 4.36 7.70 17.78
CA VAL A 225 4.68 6.26 17.72
C VAL A 225 5.38 5.85 16.42
N ILE A 226 5.43 6.70 15.39
CA ILE A 226 6.00 6.36 14.07
C ILE A 226 7.43 5.80 14.17
N PRO A 227 8.40 6.42 14.87
CA PRO A 227 9.77 5.90 14.90
C PRO A 227 9.86 4.48 15.45
N GLY A 228 9.06 4.18 16.49
CA GLY A 228 8.97 2.86 17.10
C GLY A 228 8.29 1.86 16.17
N LEU A 229 7.20 2.28 15.52
CA LEU A 229 6.43 1.44 14.61
C LEU A 229 7.23 1.06 13.36
N VAL A 230 7.99 2.00 12.78
CA VAL A 230 8.93 1.72 11.68
C VAL A 230 9.92 0.62 12.08
N ASN A 231 10.50 0.69 13.28
CA ASN A 231 11.44 -0.34 13.75
C ASN A 231 10.79 -1.72 13.86
N GLN A 232 9.56 -1.78 14.36
CA GLN A 232 8.83 -3.03 14.54
C GLN A 232 8.44 -3.65 13.19
N LEU A 233 7.92 -2.83 12.26
CA LEU A 233 7.44 -3.29 10.96
C LEU A 233 8.57 -3.72 10.02
N ASN A 234 9.76 -3.12 10.14
CA ASN A 234 10.89 -3.42 9.25
C ASN A 234 11.34 -4.91 9.29
N THR A 235 10.90 -5.67 10.29
CA THR A 235 11.14 -7.12 10.39
C THR A 235 10.05 -7.99 9.76
N GLU A 236 8.91 -7.40 9.40
CA GLU A 236 7.73 -8.11 8.87
C GLU A 236 7.41 -7.75 7.41
N VAL A 237 7.85 -6.59 6.95
CA VAL A 237 7.68 -6.15 5.56
C VAL A 237 8.94 -6.44 4.74
N GLU A 238 8.78 -6.57 3.43
CA GLU A 238 9.89 -6.55 2.47
C GLU A 238 9.87 -5.20 1.76
N THR A 239 10.99 -4.47 1.80
CA THR A 239 11.10 -3.16 1.19
C THR A 239 12.54 -2.87 0.82
N ASN A 240 12.71 -2.03 -0.21
CA ASN A 240 14.00 -1.43 -0.54
C ASN A 240 14.17 -0.01 0.03
N LEU A 241 13.25 0.45 0.89
CA LEU A 241 13.37 1.71 1.63
C LEU A 241 14.26 1.53 2.85
N SER A 242 15.30 2.34 2.95
CA SER A 242 16.06 2.49 4.19
C SER A 242 15.18 3.06 5.30
N ARG A 243 15.59 2.84 6.56
CA ARG A 243 14.89 3.43 7.72
C ARG A 243 14.75 4.95 7.62
N SER A 244 15.79 5.62 7.14
CA SER A 244 15.78 7.08 6.95
C SER A 244 14.78 7.50 5.88
N GLU A 245 14.69 6.77 4.76
CA GLU A 245 13.66 7.02 3.75
C GLU A 245 12.25 6.77 4.30
N GLN A 246 12.04 5.70 5.08
CA GLN A 246 10.74 5.41 5.71
C GLN A 246 10.29 6.56 6.63
N LEU A 247 11.18 7.08 7.48
CA LEU A 247 10.89 8.21 8.36
C LEU A 247 10.67 9.51 7.58
N SER A 248 11.45 9.74 6.52
CA SER A 248 11.30 10.90 5.64
C SER A 248 9.95 10.91 4.92
N LEU A 249 9.54 9.76 4.37
CA LEU A 249 8.23 9.61 3.73
C LEU A 249 7.09 9.75 4.73
N ALA A 250 7.25 9.21 5.95
CA ALA A 250 6.27 9.40 7.02
C ALA A 250 6.14 10.89 7.40
N ALA A 251 7.26 11.60 7.57
CA ALA A 251 7.26 13.04 7.83
C ALA A 251 6.55 13.82 6.71
N ALA A 252 6.79 13.46 5.45
CA ALA A 252 6.12 14.08 4.30
C ALA A 252 4.60 13.78 4.26
N ILE A 253 4.17 12.56 4.63
CA ILE A 253 2.75 12.22 4.76
C ILE A 253 2.09 13.03 5.88
N ILE A 254 2.75 13.15 7.04
CA ILE A 254 2.28 13.97 8.15
C ILE A 254 2.08 15.43 7.70
N ALA A 255 3.06 15.96 6.97
CA ALA A 255 3.03 17.33 6.45
C ALA A 255 2.10 17.52 5.22
N SER A 256 1.54 16.45 4.66
CA SER A 256 0.77 16.53 3.42
C SER A 256 -0.56 17.26 3.65
N PRO A 257 -0.92 18.26 2.83
CA PRO A 257 -2.21 18.94 2.95
C PRO A 257 -3.39 17.99 2.70
N GLU A 258 -4.47 18.18 3.47
CA GLU A 258 -5.75 17.55 3.21
C GLU A 258 -6.49 18.23 2.03
N PRO A 259 -7.37 17.51 1.30
CA PRO A 259 -7.64 16.07 1.41
C PRO A 259 -6.66 15.24 0.58
N VAL A 260 -6.46 13.98 1.00
CA VAL A 260 -5.75 12.99 0.19
C VAL A 260 -6.48 12.72 -1.12
N ARG A 261 -5.71 12.62 -2.20
CA ARG A 261 -6.24 12.36 -3.54
C ARG A 261 -6.19 10.88 -3.85
N ILE A 262 -7.29 10.18 -3.55
CA ILE A 262 -7.45 8.76 -3.92
C ILE A 262 -8.09 8.68 -5.30
N SER A 263 -7.38 8.04 -6.23
CA SER A 263 -7.77 7.86 -7.62
C SER A 263 -7.92 6.37 -7.95
N ARG A 264 -8.70 6.08 -9.00
CA ARG A 264 -8.97 4.72 -9.49
C ARG A 264 -8.74 4.68 -10.98
N LEU A 265 -8.25 3.54 -11.47
CA LEU A 265 -8.11 3.33 -12.89
C LEU A 265 -9.47 3.27 -13.61
N PRO A 266 -9.59 3.86 -14.80
CA PRO A 266 -10.80 3.80 -15.62
C PRO A 266 -10.95 2.37 -16.17
N LEU A 267 -11.98 1.65 -15.70
CA LEU A 267 -12.24 0.28 -16.12
C LEU A 267 -13.36 0.26 -17.15
N ALA A 268 -13.17 -0.52 -18.22
CA ALA A 268 -14.22 -0.80 -19.21
C ALA A 268 -15.47 -1.38 -18.52
N GLU A 269 -16.65 -1.12 -19.08
CA GLU A 269 -17.89 -1.72 -18.58
C GLU A 269 -17.81 -3.25 -18.55
N ARG A 270 -18.39 -3.85 -17.51
CA ARG A 270 -18.37 -5.30 -17.38
C ARG A 270 -19.38 -5.91 -18.35
N ALA A 271 -18.90 -6.69 -19.30
CA ALA A 271 -19.75 -7.53 -20.14
C ALA A 271 -20.02 -8.89 -19.46
N GLY A 272 -21.27 -9.14 -19.08
CA GLY A 272 -21.72 -10.43 -18.53
C GLY A 272 -20.97 -10.87 -17.28
N GLU A 273 -20.52 -12.12 -17.28
CA GLU A 273 -20.00 -12.84 -16.11
C GLU A 273 -18.46 -12.75 -15.96
N GLN A 274 -17.81 -11.84 -16.70
CA GLN A 274 -16.35 -11.72 -16.72
C GLN A 274 -15.78 -11.34 -15.35
N THR A 275 -14.84 -12.16 -14.86
CA THR A 275 -14.13 -11.90 -13.60
C THR A 275 -12.89 -11.05 -13.79
N LEU A 276 -12.22 -11.14 -14.95
CA LEU A 276 -11.14 -10.24 -15.33
C LEU A 276 -11.69 -8.86 -15.72
N ARG A 277 -10.93 -7.81 -15.41
CA ARG A 277 -11.24 -6.43 -15.82
C ARG A 277 -10.20 -5.89 -16.78
N GLN A 278 -10.60 -4.92 -17.59
CA GLN A 278 -9.73 -4.26 -18.56
C GLN A 278 -9.81 -2.76 -18.34
N ILE A 279 -8.74 -2.06 -18.69
CA ILE A 279 -8.74 -0.59 -18.79
C ILE A 279 -9.68 -0.20 -19.92
N ASP A 280 -10.37 0.92 -19.77
CA ASP A 280 -11.17 1.50 -20.84
C ASP A 280 -10.30 1.74 -22.09
N ALA A 281 -10.78 1.38 -23.28
CA ALA A 281 -10.02 1.57 -24.52
C ALA A 281 -9.89 3.06 -24.91
N GLY A 282 -10.73 3.95 -24.37
CA GLY A 282 -10.77 5.37 -24.72
C GLY A 282 -9.77 6.26 -23.97
N VAL A 283 -8.92 5.71 -23.09
CA VAL A 283 -8.01 6.52 -22.26
C VAL A 283 -6.59 6.56 -22.80
N SER A 284 -5.93 7.70 -22.63
CA SER A 284 -4.53 7.91 -23.02
C SER A 284 -3.60 7.78 -21.83
N LEU A 285 -2.38 7.27 -22.07
CA LEU A 285 -1.33 7.21 -21.06
C LEU A 285 -0.70 8.60 -20.84
N PRO A 286 -0.21 8.91 -19.62
CA PRO A 286 -0.26 8.06 -18.43
C PRO A 286 -1.64 8.06 -17.74
N LEU A 287 -2.06 6.91 -17.19
CA LEU A 287 -3.34 6.77 -16.47
C LEU A 287 -3.31 7.40 -15.07
N TRP A 288 -2.12 7.81 -14.61
CA TRP A 288 -1.93 8.51 -13.35
C TRP A 288 -1.08 9.76 -13.59
N PRO A 289 -1.66 10.95 -13.45
CA PRO A 289 -0.95 12.18 -13.76
C PRO A 289 0.28 12.35 -12.87
N GLN A 290 1.41 12.69 -13.49
CA GLN A 290 2.65 13.02 -12.79
C GLN A 290 2.73 14.50 -12.37
N ARG A 291 1.62 15.25 -12.47
CA ARG A 291 1.51 16.65 -12.03
C ARG A 291 0.19 16.86 -11.33
#